data_AF-A0AAW6JLT2-F1
#
_entry.id   AF-A0AAW6JLT2-F1
#
_cell.length_a   1.000
_cell.length_b   1.000
_cell.length_c   1.000
_cell.angle_alpha   90.00
_cell.angle_beta   90.00
_cell.angle_gamma   90.00
#
_symmetry.space_group_name_H-M   'P 1'
#
loop_
_entity.id
_entity.type
_entity.pdbx_description
1 polymer ?
#
loop_
_entity_poly.entity_id
_entity_poly.type
_entity_poly.pdbx_seq_one_letter_code
_entity_poly.pdbx_strand_id
1 'polypeptide(L)' 'MKIVFDTNIVLDILLEREPFVSFSINLFNAVEKQIIQGYLCATTITTIDYLLTKSINRKAVSQGFY' A
#
# COMPACT_ATOMS: atom_id res chain seq x y z
N MET A 1 -17.91 8.67 6.96
CA MET A 1 -16.75 9.07 7.79
C MET A 1 -15.54 9.29 6.89
N LYS A 2 -14.70 10.31 7.14
CA LYS A 2 -13.49 10.59 6.35
C LYS A 2 -12.27 10.06 7.09
N ILE A 3 -11.42 9.29 6.41
CA ILE A 3 -10.23 8.66 6.99
C ILE A 3 -9.04 8.95 6.09
N VAL A 4 -7.94 9.42 6.68
CA VAL A 4 -6.65 9.49 5.99
C VAL A 4 -5.92 8.18 6.25
N PHE A 5 -5.54 7.48 5.19
CA PHE A 5 -4.75 6.26 5.33
C PHE A 5 -3.27 6.60 5.38
N ASP A 6 -2.55 5.90 6.26
CA ASP A 6 -1.10 5.91 6.24
C ASP A 6 -0.57 5.17 5.00
N THR A 7 0.66 5.49 4.62
CA THR A 7 1.40 4.83 3.53
C THR A 7 1.40 3.31 3.68
N ASN A 8 1.52 2.79 4.90
CA ASN A 8 1.60 1.34 5.13
C ASN A 8 0.34 0.59 4.71
N ILE A 9 -0.86 1.16 4.90
CA ILE A 9 -2.11 0.50 4.49
C ILE A 9 -2.10 0.20 2.99
N VAL A 10 -1.59 1.14 2.18
CA VAL A 10 -1.48 0.97 0.73
C VAL A 10 -0.39 -0.04 0.39
N LEU A 11 0.77 0.04 1.05
CA LEU A 11 1.88 -0.89 0.82
C LEU A 11 1.53 -2.34 1.20
N ASP A 12 0.71 -2.54 2.23
CA ASP A 12 0.31 -3.88 2.67
C ASP A 12 -0.49 -4.60 1.58
N ILE A 13 -1.31 -3.86 0.83
CA ILE A 13 -2.05 -4.39 -0.32
C ILE A 13 -1.11 -4.60 -1.49
N LEU A 14 -0.36 -3.58 -1.89
CA LEU A 14 0.46 -3.62 -3.11
C LEU A 14 1.63 -4.61 -3.03
N LEU A 15 2.09 -4.94 -1.83
CA LEU A 15 3.21 -5.87 -1.60
C LEU A 15 2.78 -7.18 -0.91
N GLU A 16 1.48 -7.38 -0.69
CA GLU A 16 0.91 -8.55 0.00
C GLU A 16 1.60 -8.82 1.36
N ARG A 17 1.71 -7.78 2.20
CA ARG A 17 2.43 -7.87 3.48
C ARG A 17 1.56 -8.52 4.56
N GLU A 18 1.90 -9.74 4.91
CA GLU A 18 1.36 -10.39 6.10
C GLU A 18 1.92 -9.76 7.40
N PRO A 19 1.13 -9.69 8.49
CA PRO A 19 -0.26 -10.20 8.63
C PRO A 19 -1.35 -9.17 8.27
N PHE A 20 -0.99 -7.99 7.74
CA PHE A 20 -1.87 -6.82 7.71
C PHE A 20 -2.67 -6.67 6.40
N VAL A 21 -2.26 -7.35 5.33
CA VAL A 21 -2.91 -7.29 4.01
C VAL A 21 -4.43 -7.48 4.09
N SER A 22 -4.90 -8.46 4.86
CA SER A 22 -6.34 -8.74 5.02
C SER A 22 -7.09 -7.58 5.68
N PHE A 23 -6.49 -6.92 6.67
CA PHE A 23 -7.09 -5.75 7.32
C PHE A 23 -7.14 -4.55 6.37
N SER A 24 -6.05 -4.31 5.63
CA SER A 24 -5.97 -3.21 4.66
C SER A 24 -6.96 -3.40 3.50
N ILE A 25 -7.14 -4.63 3.01
CA ILE A 25 -8.18 -4.97 2.01
C ILE A 25 -9.58 -4.62 2.53
N ASN A 26 -9.88 -4.92 3.80
CA ASN A 26 -11.19 -4.58 4.38
C ASN A 26 -11.45 -3.07 4.41
N LEU A 27 -10.42 -2.25 4.66
CA LEU A 27 -10.53 -0.79 4.58
C LEU A 27 -10.79 -0.32 3.15
N PHE A 28 -10.10 -0.87 2.17
CA PHE A 28 -10.32 -0.54 0.75
C PHE A 28 -11.71 -0.96 0.28
N ASN A 29 -12.18 -2.15 0.66
CA ASN A 29 -13.54 -2.60 0.39
C ASN A 29 -14.60 -1.67 0.99
N ALA A 30 -14.34 -1.10 2.17
CA ALA A 30 -15.23 -0.12 2.79
C ALA A 30 -15.26 1.21 2.03
N VAL A 31 -14.16 1.61 1.39
CA VAL A 31 -14.12 2.76 0.47
C VAL A 31 -14.89 2.45 -0.81
N GLU A 32 -14.66 1.30 -1.44
CA GLU A 32 -15.39 0.88 -2.66
C GLU A 32 -16.91 0.84 -2.43
N LYS A 33 -17.33 0.29 -1.28
CA LYS A 33 -18.74 0.22 -0.87
C LYS A 33 -19.30 1.56 -0.36
N GLN A 34 -18.55 2.66 -0.44
CA GLN A 34 -18.95 4.00 -0.02
C GLN A 34 -19.33 4.11 1.47
N ILE A 35 -18.85 3.18 2.32
CA ILE A 35 -19.07 3.21 3.78
C ILE A 35 -18.18 4.29 4.43
N ILE A 36 -16.96 4.45 3.90
CA ILE A 36 -16.00 5.47 4.31
C ILE A 36 -15.43 6.20 3.08
N GLN A 37 -14.92 7.41 3.29
CA GLN A 37 -14.13 8.12 2.30
C GLN A 37 -12.66 8.05 2.71
N GLY A 38 -11.84 7.37 1.91
CA GLY A 38 -10.40 7.27 2.10
C GLY A 38 -9.66 8.41 1.41
N TYR A 39 -8.65 8.95 2.08
CA TYR A 39 -7.78 10.00 1.55
C TYR A 39 -6.32 9.59 1.75
N LEU A 40 -5.46 10.07 0.86
CA LEU A 40 -4.01 10.00 0.98
C LEU A 40 -3.44 11.41 0.89
N CYS A 41 -2.34 11.66 1.60
CA CYS A 41 -1.59 12.89 1.42
C CYS A 41 -0.91 12.89 0.04
N ALA A 42 -0.76 14.05 -0.59
CA ALA A 42 -0.07 14.16 -1.88
C ALA A 42 1.35 13.58 -1.83
N THR A 43 2.07 13.80 -0.73
CA THR A 43 3.42 13.25 -0.48
C THR A 43 3.43 11.74 -0.26
N THR A 44 2.31 11.15 0.15
CA THR A 44 2.18 9.68 0.28
C THR A 44 2.31 9.02 -1.09
N ILE A 45 1.81 9.63 -2.16
CA ILE A 45 1.89 9.09 -3.52
C ILE A 45 3.34 8.91 -3.97
N THR A 46 4.17 9.94 -3.84
CA THR A 46 5.60 9.86 -4.21
C THR A 46 6.39 8.92 -3.30
N THR A 47 5.96 8.80 -2.03
CA THR A 47 6.58 7.87 -1.08
C THR A 47 6.27 6.41 -1.45
N ILE A 48 5.04 6.12 -1.87
CA ILE A 48 4.65 4.78 -2.36
C ILE A 48 5.51 4.39 -3.56
N ASP A 49 5.64 5.27 -4.57
CA ASP A 49 6.44 5.02 -5.77
C ASP A 49 7.90 4.65 -5.43
N TYR A 50 8.53 5.45 -4.57
CA TYR A 50 9.90 5.19 -4.11
C TYR A 50 10.03 3.83 -3.40
N LEU A 51 9.10 3.52 -2.49
CA LEU A 51 9.15 2.29 -1.68
C LEU A 51 8.88 1.04 -2.51
N LEU A 52 7.95 1.10 -3.48
CA LEU A 52 7.66 -0.01 -4.39
C LEU A 52 8.87 -0.30 -5.29
N THR A 53 9.42 0.72 -5.95
CA THR A 53 10.60 0.57 -6.81
C THR A 53 11.77 -0.02 -6.04
N LYS A 54 12.01 0.46 -4.82
CA LYS A 54 13.06 -0.08 -3.94
C LYS A 54 12.81 -1.53 -3.53
N SER A 55 11.57 -1.90 -3.24
CA SER A 55 11.19 -3.27 -2.86
C SER A 55 11.39 -4.25 -4.02
N ILE A 56 10.95 -3.87 -5.23
CA ILE A 56 11.09 -4.69 -6.44
C ILE A 56 12.57 -4.89 -6.79
N ASN A 57 13.37 -3.82 -6.77
CA ASN A 57 14.80 -3.91 -7.05
C ASN A 57 15.53 -4.84 -6.07
N ARG A 58 15.16 -4.80 -4.78
CA ARG A 58 15.69 -5.76 -3.80
C ARG A 58 15.30 -7.19 -4.14
N LYS A 59 14.05 -7.45 -4.54
CA LYS A 59 13.62 -8.79 -4.95
C LYS A 59 14.40 -9.28 -6.18
N ALA A 60 14.64 -8.42 -7.17
CA ALA A 60 15.41 -8.76 -8.37
C ALA A 60 16.87 -9.13 -8.04
N VAL A 61 17.55 -8.31 -7.21
CA VAL A 61 18.92 -8.59 -6.76
C VAL A 61 19.00 -9.90 -5.97
N SER A 62 18.05 -10.14 -5.06
CA SER A 62 18.00 -11.39 -4.30
C SER A 62 17.73 -12.63 -5.15
N GLN A 63 17.18 -12.48 -6.36
CA GLN A 63 16.90 -13.59 -7.30
C GLN A 63 18.02 -13.82 -8.33
N GLY A 64 19.13 -13.06 -8.26
CA GLY A 64 20.34 -13.35 -9.05
C GLY A 64 20.28 -12.94 -10.53
N PHE A 65 19.30 -12.14 -10.95
CA PHE A 65 19.26 -11.56 -12.29
C PHE A 65 20.17 -10.31 -12.30
N TYR A 66 21.43 -10.48 -12.71
CA TYR A 66 22.35 -9.41 -13.08
C TYR A 66 22.28 -9.16 -14.59
#